data_AF-A0A419JBN6-F1
#
_entry.id   AF-A0A419JBN6-F1
#
_cell.length_a   1.000
_cell.length_b   1.000
_cell.length_c   1.000
_cell.angle_alpha   90.00
_cell.angle_beta   90.00
_cell.angle_gamma   90.00
#
_symmetry.space_group_name_H-M   'P 1'
#
loop_
_entity.id
_entity.type
_entity.pdbx_description
1 polymer ?
#
loop_
_entity_poly.entity_id
_entity_poly.type
_entity_poly.pdbx_seq_one_letter_code
_entity_poly.pdbx_strand_id
1 'polypeptide(L)' 'GVKMPFYVDIAKRAKKLIVINGCQNQCAKKVAEQAGVKIDHNFIVAEMIKKIPTFDIKDEDIKLVKDKVEKELDSH' A
#
# COMPACT_ATOMS: atom_id res chain seq x y z
N GLY A 1 -3.76 -4.12 -25.94
CA GLY A 1 -3.36 -4.97 -24.81
C GLY A 1 -2.53 -4.13 -23.85
N VAL A 2 -2.85 -4.15 -22.55
CA VAL A 2 -2.29 -3.20 -21.57
C VAL A 2 -0.78 -3.43 -21.36
N LYS A 3 -0.06 -2.31 -21.19
CA LYS A 3 1.37 -2.13 -20.87
C LYS A 3 1.77 -2.69 -19.48
N MET A 4 1.27 -3.85 -19.07
CA MET A 4 1.55 -4.43 -17.74
C MET A 4 3.04 -4.65 -17.44
N PRO A 5 3.90 -5.08 -18.40
CA PRO A 5 5.33 -5.22 -18.15
C PRO A 5 5.99 -3.89 -17.74
N PHE A 6 5.54 -2.77 -18.31
CA PHE A 6 6.13 -1.46 -18.08
C PHE A 6 5.99 -0.97 -16.64
N TYR A 7 4.81 -1.14 -16.03
CA TYR A 7 4.59 -0.72 -14.64
C TYR A 7 5.34 -1.61 -13.65
N VAL A 8 5.48 -2.90 -13.95
CA VAL A 8 6.29 -3.82 -13.14
C VAL A 8 7.77 -3.43 -13.22
N ASP A 9 8.28 -3.07 -14.40
CA ASP A 9 9.67 -2.61 -14.56
C ASP A 9 9.94 -1.29 -13.83
N ILE A 10 8.96 -0.37 -13.82
CA ILE A 10 9.05 0.84 -12.99
C ILE A 10 9.13 0.45 -11.51
N ALA A 11 8.25 -0.42 -11.04
CA ALA A 11 8.21 -0.85 -9.65
C ALA A 11 9.52 -1.55 -9.22
N LYS A 12 10.12 -2.37 -10.10
CA LYS A 12 11.42 -3.03 -9.86
C LYS A 12 12.59 -2.06 -9.75
N ARG A 13 12.53 -0.92 -10.46
CA ARG A 13 13.58 0.12 -10.44
C ARG A 13 13.32 1.21 -9.41
N ALA A 14 12.19 1.20 -8.72
CA ALA A 14 11.86 2.21 -7.73
C ALA A 14 12.86 2.17 -6.57
N LYS A 15 13.26 3.34 -6.07
CA LYS A 15 14.18 3.45 -4.93
C LYS A 15 13.60 2.84 -3.65
N LYS A 16 12.30 3.06 -3.43
CA LYS A 16 11.51 2.46 -2.36
C LYS A 16 10.13 2.11 -2.95
N LEU A 17 9.60 0.94 -2.63
CA LEU A 17 8.24 0.54 -2.95
C LEU A 17 7.42 0.33 -1.69
N ILE A 18 6.30 1.04 -1.62
CA ILE A 18 5.36 1.01 -0.50
C ILE A 18 4.06 0.40 -1.00
N VAL A 19 3.57 -0.63 -0.31
CA VAL A 19 2.30 -1.28 -0.61
C VAL A 19 1.29 -0.97 0.49
N ILE A 20 0.10 -0.51 0.11
CA ILE A 20 -1.00 -0.20 1.03
C ILE A 20 -2.15 -1.17 0.75
N ASN A 21 -2.51 -1.99 1.73
CA ASN A 21 -3.60 -2.97 1.64
C ASN A 21 -4.82 -2.50 2.43
N GLY A 22 -6.01 -2.72 1.86
CA GLY A 22 -7.27 -2.41 2.54
C GLY A 22 -7.74 -3.46 3.57
N CYS A 23 -7.06 -4.61 3.70
CA CYS A 23 -7.39 -5.67 4.67
C CYS A 23 -6.24 -6.67 4.84
N GLN A 24 -6.42 -7.59 5.80
CA GLN A 24 -5.47 -8.63 6.21
C GLN A 24 -5.16 -9.65 5.10
N ASN A 25 -6.01 -9.75 4.07
CA ASN A 25 -5.75 -10.63 2.92
C ASN A 25 -4.51 -10.20 2.11
N GLN A 26 -4.11 -8.93 2.21
CA GLN A 26 -2.90 -8.37 1.60
C GLN A 26 -2.76 -8.67 0.10
N CYS A 27 -3.85 -8.52 -0.66
CA CYS A 27 -3.89 -8.86 -2.07
C CYS A 27 -2.87 -8.06 -2.91
N ALA A 28 -2.65 -6.78 -2.61
CA ALA A 28 -1.71 -5.95 -3.35
C ALA A 28 -0.27 -6.42 -3.16
N LYS A 29 0.10 -6.75 -1.91
CA LYS A 29 1.42 -7.31 -1.59
C LYS A 29 1.69 -8.59 -2.36
N LYS A 30 0.75 -9.53 -2.33
CA LYS A 30 0.86 -10.83 -3.00
C LYS A 30 1.07 -10.68 -4.51
N VAL A 31 0.33 -9.77 -5.15
CA VAL A 31 0.49 -9.49 -6.59
C VAL A 31 1.87 -8.91 -6.91
N ALA A 32 2.36 -7.97 -6.09
CA ALA A 32 3.68 -7.38 -6.28
C ALA A 32 4.81 -8.42 -6.08
N GLU A 33 4.70 -9.28 -5.07
CA GLU A 33 5.64 -10.38 -4.83
C GLU A 33 5.66 -11.39 -6.00
N GLN A 34 4.47 -11.78 -6.49
CA GLN A 34 4.34 -12.66 -7.66
C GLN A 34 4.97 -12.06 -8.94
N ALA A 35 4.97 -10.73 -9.07
CA ALA A 35 5.63 -10.03 -10.15
C ALA A 35 7.16 -9.90 -9.98
N GLY A 36 7.71 -10.45 -8.88
CA GLY A 36 9.13 -10.38 -8.55
C GLY A 36 9.59 -8.98 -8.16
N VAL A 37 8.68 -8.17 -7.59
CA VAL A 37 8.97 -6.81 -7.15
C VAL A 37 9.33 -6.83 -5.66
N LYS A 38 10.46 -6.20 -5.31
CA LYS A 38 10.85 -6.02 -3.90
C LYS A 38 9.95 -4.96 -3.25
N ILE A 39 9.42 -5.27 -2.08
CA ILE A 39 8.58 -4.37 -1.29
C ILE A 39 9.39 -3.94 -0.06
N ASP A 40 9.50 -2.63 0.16
CA ASP A 40 10.24 -2.09 1.32
C ASP A 40 9.31 -1.85 2.51
N HIS A 41 8.06 -1.43 2.26
CA HIS A 41 7.05 -1.24 3.30
C HIS A 41 5.70 -1.80 2.88
N ASN A 42 4.98 -2.39 3.84
CA ASN A 42 3.67 -2.99 3.63
C ASN A 42 2.73 -2.61 4.76
N PHE A 43 1.66 -1.89 4.41
CA PHE A 43 0.68 -1.38 5.36
C PHE A 43 -0.67 -2.08 5.20
N ILE A 44 -1.41 -2.20 6.30
CA ILE A 44 -2.76 -2.75 6.33
C ILE A 44 -3.67 -1.69 6.96
N VAL A 45 -4.43 -0.97 6.13
CA VAL A 45 -5.27 0.15 6.56
C VAL A 45 -6.31 -0.28 7.60
N ALA A 46 -6.84 -1.49 7.49
CA ALA A 46 -7.81 -2.03 8.44
C ALA A 46 -7.26 -2.26 9.87
N GLU A 47 -5.94 -2.23 10.05
CA GLU A 47 -5.29 -2.26 11.37
C GLU A 47 -5.07 -0.85 11.93
N MET A 48 -5.12 0.17 11.05
CA MET A 48 -4.91 1.58 11.40
C MET A 48 -6.21 2.30 11.74
N ILE A 49 -7.29 1.94 11.07
CA ILE A 49 -8.63 2.49 11.24
C ILE A 49 -9.65 1.36 11.35
N LYS A 50 -10.68 1.56 12.18
CA LYS A 50 -11.78 0.60 12.28
C LYS A 50 -12.52 0.59 10.95
N LYS A 51 -12.47 -0.53 10.24
CA LYS A 51 -13.19 -0.69 8.97
C LYS A 51 -14.69 -0.78 9.26
N ILE A 52 -15.39 0.33 9.06
CA ILE A 52 -16.85 0.35 9.05
C ILE A 52 -17.28 -0.11 7.65
N PRO A 53 -18.26 -1.01 7.49
CA PRO A 53 -18.73 -1.48 6.18
C PRO A 53 -19.60 -0.42 5.47
N THR A 54 -19.15 0.82 5.51
CA THR A 54 -19.71 1.97 4.81
C THR A 54 -18.69 2.43 3.76
N PHE A 55 -19.18 3.05 2.70
CA PHE A 55 -18.32 3.74 1.73
C PHE A 55 -18.06 5.20 2.15
N ASP A 56 -18.38 5.54 3.39
CA ASP A 56 -18.18 6.86 3.99
C ASP A 56 -16.73 6.97 4.48
N ILE A 57 -15.83 7.28 3.54
CA ILE A 57 -14.41 7.53 3.82
C ILE A 57 -14.29 9.02 4.09
N LYS A 58 -13.98 9.38 5.34
CA LYS A 58 -13.87 10.78 5.72
C LYS A 58 -12.44 11.30 5.56
N ASP A 59 -12.30 12.61 5.39
CA ASP A 59 -10.99 13.25 5.27
C ASP A 59 -10.11 12.99 6.50
N GLU A 60 -10.71 12.84 7.70
CA GLU A 60 -9.98 12.50 8.92
C GLU A 60 -9.38 11.08 8.86
N ASP A 61 -10.08 10.12 8.25
CA ASP A 61 -9.58 8.76 8.07
C ASP A 61 -8.40 8.74 7.10
N ILE A 62 -8.50 9.50 6.01
CA ILE A 62 -7.42 9.67 5.02
C ILE A 62 -6.19 10.29 5.69
N LYS A 63 -6.41 11.37 6.46
CA LYS A 63 -5.33 12.06 7.18
C LYS A 63 -4.65 11.13 8.19
N LEU A 64 -5.42 10.37 8.97
CA LEU A 64 -4.87 9.44 9.95
C LEU A 64 -4.02 8.34 9.32
N VAL A 65 -4.48 7.76 8.20
CA VAL A 65 -3.71 6.76 7.46
C VAL A 65 -2.44 7.37 6.88
N LYS A 66 -2.53 8.56 6.29
CA LYS A 66 -1.37 9.29 5.77
C LYS A 66 -0.32 9.54 6.86
N ASP A 67 -0.71 10.14 7.98
CA ASP A 67 0.20 10.49 9.07
C ASP A 67 0.91 9.26 9.66
N LYS A 68 0.19 8.13 9.76
CA LYS A 68 0.77 6.85 10.21
C LYS A 68 1.79 6.29 9.22
N VAL A 69 1.48 6.34 7.91
CA VAL A 69 2.40 5.90 6.86
C VAL A 69 3.65 6.79 6.83
N GLU A 70 3.50 8.11 6.86
CA GLU A 70 4.64 9.04 6.86
C GLU A 70 5.54 8.83 8.08
N LYS A 71 4.97 8.68 9.29
CA LYS A 71 5.74 8.42 10.51
C LYS A 71 6.58 7.13 10.44
N GLU A 72 6.03 6.07 9.87
CA GLU A 72 6.76 4.79 9.67
C GLU A 72 7.88 4.93 8.64
N LEU A 73 7.71 5.78 7.63
CA LEU A 73 8.72 6.02 6.58
C LEU A 73 9.85 6.95 7.03
N ASP A 74 9.57 7.93 7.89
CA ASP A 74 10.55 8.89 8.41
C ASP A 74 11.45 8.30 9.51
N SER A 75 11.03 7.19 10.11
CA SER A 75 11.75 6.55 11.22
C SER A 75 12.94 5.67 10.76
N HIS A 76 13.19 5.53 9.45
CA HIS A 76 14.19 4.63 8.84
C HIS A 76 14.93 5.26 7.63
#